data_AF-A0A967VTJ4-F1
#
_entry.id   AF-A0A967VTJ4-F1
#
_cell.length_a   1.000
_cell.length_b   1.000
_cell.length_c   1.000
_cell.angle_alpha   90.00
_cell.angle_beta   90.00
_cell.angle_gamma   90.00
#
_symmetry.space_group_name_H-M   'P 1'
#
loop_
_entity.id
_entity.type
_entity.pdbx_description
1 polymer ?
#
loop_
_entity_poly.entity_id
_entity_poly.type
_entity_poly.pdbx_seq_one_letter_code
_entity_poly.pdbx_strand_id
1 'polypeptide(L)'
;MSGWELVGVHAIKIIESNDTSHGRVMAMLPDGIVYALVKDSEQWGAVRIEGEVLFPPEGNGYLGLVYNYTRSASRTDFGEVYLKGNGSYLRVNPWRDGNVSRLLYEEYKTPLSGDEAIIINKWYKFKAEIRGNMCHFYIGNMSVPKITFGLFEHASGLVGLKPRVVGDPVWIDNIRITSIKRLSYVGPELPQVVYEPDSLVTEWQVIGPLEKLETEIEWTGDPAKSEIVTDDTTYAWKPFEVDSRGAVITGQITEYVGEHPVAYFRTIVESEREQKVVLHFSSVDEIALWVNNRFKGFVYRDGYMSLPENDWNAWYDFWKNPDHSGSRIPVQLTPGTNQFVIRVRNGQFASGGFFLRLESSER
;
A
#
# COMPACT_ATOMS: atom_id res chain seq x y z
N MET A 1 18.65 -16.95 19.51
CA MET A 1 17.75 -16.52 18.42
C MET A 1 17.42 -17.66 17.43
N SER A 2 17.42 -18.94 17.82
CA SER A 2 17.29 -20.08 16.88
C SER A 2 15.94 -20.15 16.14
N GLY A 3 14.87 -19.65 16.74
CA GLY A 3 13.52 -19.58 16.14
C GLY A 3 13.29 -18.41 15.17
N TRP A 4 14.31 -17.58 14.92
CA TRP A 4 14.21 -16.43 14.02
C TRP A 4 15.00 -16.66 12.74
N GLU A 5 14.42 -16.26 11.61
CA GLU A 5 15.09 -15.97 10.36
C GLU A 5 15.43 -14.48 10.33
N LEU A 6 16.72 -14.16 10.26
CA LEU A 6 17.21 -12.79 10.36
C LEU A 6 17.75 -12.32 9.01
N VAL A 7 17.23 -11.19 8.53
CA VAL A 7 17.73 -10.47 7.37
C VAL A 7 18.35 -9.16 7.87
N GLY A 8 19.55 -8.81 7.38
CA GLY A 8 20.27 -7.63 7.90
C GLY A 8 20.85 -7.86 9.31
N VAL A 9 21.44 -9.04 9.56
CA VAL A 9 21.91 -9.48 10.90
C VAL A 9 22.83 -8.46 11.60
N HIS A 10 23.61 -7.68 10.85
CA HIS A 10 24.48 -6.63 11.40
C HIS A 10 23.71 -5.54 12.19
N ALA A 11 22.42 -5.37 11.87
CA ALA A 11 21.54 -4.39 12.44
C ALA A 11 20.63 -4.93 13.56
N ILE A 12 20.69 -6.23 13.86
CA ILE A 12 19.86 -6.88 14.90
C ILE A 12 20.79 -7.36 16.02
N LYS A 13 20.67 -6.74 17.20
CA LYS A 13 21.58 -6.97 18.34
C LYS A 13 20.80 -7.30 19.60
N ILE A 14 21.39 -8.12 20.46
CA ILE A 14 20.96 -8.24 21.85
C ILE A 14 21.83 -7.30 22.67
N ILE A 15 21.21 -6.36 23.39
CA ILE A 15 21.89 -5.38 24.22
C ILE A 15 21.36 -5.43 25.65
N GLU A 16 22.16 -4.95 26.61
CA GLU A 16 21.69 -4.74 27.98
C GLU A 16 20.82 -3.49 28.05
N SER A 17 19.66 -3.60 28.70
CA SER A 17 18.77 -2.50 29.02
C SER A 17 19.14 -1.93 30.39
N ASN A 18 19.11 -0.61 30.52
CA ASN A 18 19.22 0.05 31.82
C ASN A 18 17.95 -0.14 32.68
N ASP A 19 16.86 -0.65 32.09
CA ASP A 19 15.65 -1.02 32.80
C ASP A 19 15.77 -2.45 33.34
N THR A 20 15.82 -2.57 34.67
CA THR A 20 15.96 -3.85 35.37
C THR A 20 14.83 -4.84 35.10
N SER A 21 13.66 -4.38 34.63
CA SER A 21 12.55 -5.27 34.27
C SER A 21 12.71 -5.93 32.90
N HIS A 22 13.61 -5.40 32.06
CA HIS A 22 13.82 -5.87 30.68
C HIS A 22 15.18 -6.52 30.44
N GLY A 23 16.17 -6.34 31.34
CA GLY A 23 17.44 -7.08 31.31
C GLY A 23 18.16 -7.01 29.97
N ARG A 24 17.96 -8.01 29.09
CA ARG A 24 18.50 -8.05 27.73
C ARG A 24 17.40 -7.92 26.69
N VAL A 25 17.55 -6.96 25.78
CA VAL A 25 16.52 -6.62 24.79
C VAL A 25 17.05 -6.77 23.36
N MET A 26 16.14 -6.97 22.40
CA MET A 26 16.47 -6.96 20.98
C MET A 26 16.44 -5.52 20.47
N ALA A 27 17.60 -4.99 20.07
CA ALA A 27 17.72 -3.72 19.38
C ALA A 27 17.76 -3.94 17.87
N MET A 28 16.88 -3.26 17.14
CA MET A 28 16.86 -3.23 15.68
C MET A 28 17.28 -1.84 15.19
N LEU A 29 18.36 -1.79 14.43
CA LEU A 29 18.90 -0.57 13.83
C LEU A 29 18.35 -0.38 12.41
N PRO A 30 17.97 0.84 12.00
CA PRO A 30 17.52 1.13 10.64
C PRO A 30 18.73 1.25 9.71
N ASP A 31 19.20 0.12 9.19
CA ASP A 31 20.37 0.03 8.31
C ASP A 31 20.02 -0.80 7.06
N GLY A 32 19.20 -0.21 6.19
CA GLY A 32 18.74 -0.88 4.97
C GLY A 32 17.63 -1.90 5.21
N ILE A 33 17.77 -3.09 4.59
CA ILE A 33 16.77 -4.16 4.64
C ILE A 33 17.03 -5.03 5.88
N VAL A 34 16.22 -4.83 6.92
CA VAL A 34 16.34 -5.51 8.20
C VAL A 34 15.02 -6.17 8.58
N TYR A 35 15.02 -7.48 8.82
CA TYR A 35 13.85 -8.23 9.27
C TYR A 35 14.23 -9.25 10.35
N ALA A 36 13.41 -9.35 11.39
CA ALA A 36 13.38 -10.50 12.28
C ALA A 36 12.07 -11.26 12.02
N LEU A 37 12.16 -12.37 11.28
CA LEU A 37 11.02 -13.20 10.89
C LEU A 37 10.99 -14.47 11.72
N VAL A 38 9.81 -14.98 12.01
CA VAL A 38 9.62 -16.22 12.79
C VAL A 38 9.67 -17.40 11.85
N LYS A 39 10.60 -18.32 12.07
CA LYS A 39 10.72 -19.52 11.22
C LYS A 39 9.44 -20.33 11.23
N ASP A 40 9.12 -20.88 10.07
CA ASP A 40 7.99 -21.80 9.83
C ASP A 40 6.60 -21.20 10.16
N SER A 41 6.51 -19.88 10.36
CA SER A 41 5.26 -19.22 10.77
C SER A 41 4.21 -19.15 9.66
N GLU A 42 4.61 -19.34 8.41
CA GLU A 42 3.72 -19.47 7.27
C GLU A 42 2.79 -20.69 7.37
N GLN A 43 3.15 -21.68 8.20
CA GLN A 43 2.38 -22.91 8.41
C GLN A 43 1.39 -22.79 9.57
N TRP A 44 1.43 -21.71 10.36
CA TRP A 44 0.70 -21.61 11.62
C TRP A 44 -0.76 -21.17 11.45
N GLY A 45 -1.15 -20.79 10.23
CA GLY A 45 -2.49 -20.27 9.94
C GLY A 45 -2.69 -18.89 10.59
N ALA A 46 -3.60 -18.81 11.57
CA ALA A 46 -3.80 -17.56 12.30
C ALA A 46 -2.80 -17.43 13.46
N VAL A 47 -2.19 -16.26 13.61
CA VAL A 47 -1.09 -16.01 14.54
C VAL A 47 -1.38 -14.79 15.41
N ARG A 48 -0.94 -14.83 16.67
CA ARG A 48 -0.82 -13.67 17.54
C ARG A 48 0.65 -13.40 17.84
N ILE A 49 1.08 -12.15 17.68
CA ILE A 49 2.36 -11.62 18.15
C ILE A 49 2.09 -10.62 19.28
N GLU A 50 2.74 -10.81 20.42
CA GLU A 50 2.70 -9.90 21.57
C GLU A 50 4.14 -9.53 21.93
N GLY A 51 4.34 -8.33 22.45
CA GLY A 51 5.65 -7.90 22.92
C GLY A 51 5.61 -6.52 23.55
N GLU A 52 6.78 -6.05 23.96
CA GLU A 52 6.99 -4.71 24.47
C GLU A 52 8.01 -3.98 23.60
N VAL A 53 7.77 -2.69 23.37
CA VAL A 53 8.57 -1.84 22.49
C VAL A 53 8.98 -0.56 23.19
N LEU A 54 10.21 -0.12 22.97
CA LEU A 54 10.74 1.17 23.39
C LEU A 54 11.43 1.86 22.21
N PHE A 55 11.17 3.17 22.08
CA PHE A 55 11.86 4.05 21.13
C PHE A 55 12.86 4.91 21.91
N PRO A 56 14.19 4.70 21.77
CA PRO A 56 15.17 5.35 22.64
C PRO A 56 15.49 6.81 22.26
N PRO A 57 15.83 7.14 21.00
CA PRO A 57 16.02 8.54 20.61
C PRO A 57 14.69 9.27 20.36
N GLU A 58 14.70 10.59 20.47
CA GLU A 58 13.56 11.47 20.16
C GLU A 58 13.27 11.64 18.66
N GLY A 59 13.95 10.89 17.81
CA GLY A 59 13.82 11.02 16.36
C GLY A 59 12.69 10.19 15.75
N ASN A 60 12.92 9.71 14.54
CA ASN A 60 11.96 9.04 13.67
C ASN A 60 12.08 7.51 13.75
N GLY A 61 11.86 6.95 14.95
CA GLY A 61 11.79 5.51 15.17
C GLY A 61 10.45 4.91 14.74
N TYR A 62 10.49 3.74 14.10
CA TYR A 62 9.30 2.96 13.73
C TYR A 62 9.54 1.48 13.99
N LEU A 63 8.52 0.79 14.48
CA LEU A 63 8.43 -0.66 14.49
C LEU A 63 7.40 -1.08 13.45
N GLY A 64 7.82 -1.76 12.40
CA GLY A 64 6.94 -2.44 11.46
C GLY A 64 6.63 -3.85 11.95
N LEU A 65 5.35 -4.17 12.09
CA LEU A 65 4.89 -5.55 12.12
C LEU A 65 4.76 -6.04 10.68
N VAL A 66 5.51 -7.08 10.37
CA VAL A 66 5.51 -7.75 9.07
C VAL A 66 4.60 -8.97 9.15
N TYR A 67 3.71 -9.15 8.17
CA TYR A 67 2.90 -10.34 8.06
C TYR A 67 2.71 -10.77 6.61
N ASN A 68 2.50 -12.07 6.43
CA ASN A 68 2.42 -12.72 5.12
C ASN A 68 3.66 -12.43 4.26
N TYR A 69 4.83 -12.46 4.88
CA TYR A 69 6.11 -12.25 4.21
C TYR A 69 6.41 -13.42 3.29
N THR A 70 6.60 -13.13 2.01
CA THR A 70 7.05 -14.09 1.00
C THR A 70 8.21 -13.50 0.22
N ARG A 71 9.22 -14.33 -0.04
CA ARG A 71 10.38 -13.94 -0.84
C ARG A 71 10.51 -14.87 -2.03
N SER A 72 10.68 -14.27 -3.20
CA SER A 72 11.01 -14.96 -4.45
C SER A 72 12.39 -14.50 -4.95
N ALA A 73 12.82 -15.03 -6.10
CA ALA A 73 14.07 -14.60 -6.73
C ALA A 73 14.03 -13.12 -7.18
N SER A 74 12.83 -12.60 -7.49
CA SER A 74 12.66 -11.27 -8.07
C SER A 74 12.05 -10.22 -7.13
N ARG A 75 11.42 -10.62 -6.02
CA ARG A 75 10.71 -9.70 -5.11
C ARG A 75 10.49 -10.23 -3.70
N THR A 76 10.22 -9.30 -2.79
CA THR A 76 9.81 -9.55 -1.40
C THR A 76 8.46 -8.89 -1.13
N ASP A 77 7.52 -9.63 -0.57
CA ASP A 77 6.14 -9.17 -0.37
C ASP A 77 5.74 -9.33 1.07
N PHE A 78 5.08 -8.33 1.64
CA PHE A 78 4.53 -8.42 2.99
C PHE A 78 3.52 -7.29 3.22
N GLY A 79 2.58 -7.56 4.12
CA GLY A 79 1.79 -6.53 4.76
C GLY A 79 2.59 -5.93 5.91
N GLU A 80 2.50 -4.61 6.09
CA GLU A 80 3.16 -3.91 7.18
C GLU A 80 2.20 -2.97 7.91
N VAL A 81 2.22 -3.03 9.24
CA VAL A 81 1.64 -1.99 10.10
C VAL A 81 2.77 -1.39 10.92
N TYR A 82 3.02 -0.09 10.72
CA TYR A 82 3.98 0.67 11.50
C TYR A 82 3.36 1.19 12.78
N LEU A 83 4.09 1.04 13.88
CA LEU A 83 3.98 1.87 15.07
C LEU A 83 5.09 2.92 15.05
N LYS A 84 4.73 4.20 15.02
CA LYS A 84 5.69 5.30 15.10
C LYS A 84 5.89 5.75 16.56
N GLY A 85 7.15 5.92 16.96
CA GLY A 85 7.53 6.50 18.24
C GLY A 85 7.11 7.97 18.34
N ASN A 86 7.88 8.88 17.75
CA ASN A 86 7.59 10.32 17.81
C ASN A 86 6.41 10.71 16.91
N GLY A 87 5.45 11.47 17.43
CA GLY A 87 4.20 11.83 16.75
C GLY A 87 3.11 10.76 16.84
N SER A 88 3.42 9.58 17.41
CA SER A 88 2.46 8.63 17.98
C SER A 88 1.28 8.28 17.07
N TYR A 89 1.51 7.40 16.09
CA TYR A 89 0.46 6.88 15.22
C TYR A 89 0.74 5.44 14.76
N LEU A 90 -0.33 4.75 14.34
CA LEU A 90 -0.26 3.56 13.51
C LEU A 90 -0.44 3.93 12.05
N ARG A 91 0.26 3.25 11.13
CA ARG A 91 0.08 3.44 9.68
C ARG A 91 0.30 2.15 8.93
N VAL A 92 -0.61 1.81 8.04
CA VAL A 92 -0.44 0.65 7.15
C VAL A 92 0.46 1.04 5.99
N ASN A 93 1.33 0.12 5.62
CA ASN A 93 2.13 0.19 4.40
C ASN A 93 2.05 -1.17 3.71
N PRO A 94 0.93 -1.47 3.05
CA PRO A 94 0.72 -2.80 2.52
C PRO A 94 1.45 -2.89 1.19
N TRP A 95 2.79 -3.07 1.16
CA TRP A 95 3.49 -3.53 -0.06
C TRP A 95 5.01 -3.75 -0.01
N ARG A 96 5.45 -4.18 -1.20
CA ARG A 96 6.55 -5.02 -1.64
C ARG A 96 7.89 -4.28 -1.62
N ASP A 97 8.94 -5.02 -1.28
CA ASP A 97 10.35 -4.56 -1.23
C ASP A 97 10.60 -3.29 -0.40
N GLY A 98 9.71 -2.97 0.55
CA GLY A 98 9.90 -1.85 1.49
C GLY A 98 9.58 -0.46 0.91
N ASN A 99 8.91 -0.39 -0.24
CA ASN A 99 8.48 0.85 -0.87
C ASN A 99 7.27 1.51 -0.16
N VAL A 100 7.00 2.78 -0.50
CA VAL A 100 6.09 3.68 0.22
C VAL A 100 4.66 3.59 -0.31
N SER A 101 4.03 2.41 -0.28
CA SER A 101 2.63 2.24 -0.71
C SER A 101 1.62 2.91 0.21
N ARG A 102 2.01 3.20 1.45
CA ARG A 102 1.23 3.95 2.46
C ARG A 102 0.63 5.28 1.96
N LEU A 103 1.07 5.81 0.81
CA LEU A 103 0.51 7.01 0.19
C LEU A 103 -0.86 6.75 -0.45
N LEU A 104 -1.17 5.50 -0.84
CA LEU A 104 -2.50 5.10 -1.34
C LEU A 104 -3.47 4.76 -0.18
N TYR A 105 -2.98 4.64 1.05
CA TYR A 105 -3.73 4.11 2.21
C TYR A 105 -3.73 5.10 3.39
N GLU A 106 -3.72 6.42 3.13
CA GLU A 106 -3.62 7.42 4.20
C GLU A 106 -4.84 7.42 5.12
N GLU A 107 -6.00 6.93 4.65
CA GLU A 107 -7.19 6.70 5.50
C GLU A 107 -6.95 5.71 6.64
N TYR A 108 -5.90 4.86 6.53
CA TYR A 108 -5.47 3.91 7.56
C TYR A 108 -4.39 4.46 8.49
N LYS A 109 -4.10 5.77 8.45
CA LYS A 109 -3.24 6.40 9.45
C LYS A 109 -4.05 6.73 10.69
N THR A 110 -3.83 5.97 11.76
CA THR A 110 -4.57 6.10 13.01
C THR A 110 -3.72 6.83 14.06
N PRO A 111 -4.10 8.04 14.51
CA PRO A 111 -3.40 8.71 15.59
C PRO A 111 -3.55 7.93 16.90
N LEU A 112 -2.50 7.93 17.72
CA LEU A 112 -2.50 7.36 19.06
C LEU A 112 -2.43 8.50 20.08
N SER A 113 -3.43 8.61 20.95
CA SER A 113 -3.63 9.72 21.89
C SER A 113 -3.95 9.28 23.33
N GLY A 114 -3.61 10.07 24.35
CA GLY A 114 -3.85 9.68 25.75
C GLY A 114 -2.99 8.47 26.17
N ASP A 115 -3.59 7.44 26.76
CA ASP A 115 -2.85 6.29 27.34
C ASP A 115 -2.15 5.39 26.30
N GLU A 116 -2.57 5.47 25.05
CA GLU A 116 -1.92 4.79 23.92
C GLU A 116 -0.81 5.63 23.26
N ALA A 117 -0.69 6.91 23.65
CA ALA A 117 0.30 7.78 23.04
C ALA A 117 1.70 7.30 23.37
N ILE A 118 2.53 7.14 22.35
CA ILE A 118 3.90 6.67 22.51
C ILE A 118 4.76 7.83 23.00
N ILE A 119 5.32 7.64 24.20
CA ILE A 119 6.30 8.53 24.81
C ILE A 119 7.68 7.91 24.60
N ILE A 120 8.62 8.68 24.07
CA ILE A 120 10.01 8.26 23.87
C ILE A 120 10.64 7.83 25.19
N ASN A 121 11.52 6.84 25.16
CA ASN A 121 12.15 6.22 26.34
C ASN A 121 11.19 5.56 27.33
N LYS A 122 9.98 5.18 26.89
CA LYS A 122 9.05 4.38 27.69
C LYS A 122 8.64 3.10 26.96
N TRP A 123 8.50 2.02 27.73
CA TRP A 123 8.03 0.73 27.23
C TRP A 123 6.52 0.72 27.02
N TYR A 124 6.09 0.18 25.89
CA TYR A 124 4.68 -0.02 25.55
C TYR A 124 4.44 -1.46 25.14
N LYS A 125 3.34 -2.05 25.61
CA LYS A 125 2.86 -3.32 25.08
C LYS A 125 2.28 -3.11 23.70
N PHE A 126 2.51 -4.05 22.80
CA PHE A 126 1.80 -4.18 21.55
C PHE A 126 1.31 -5.60 21.38
N LYS A 127 0.23 -5.75 20.62
CA LYS A 127 -0.28 -7.05 20.20
C LYS A 127 -0.77 -6.93 18.77
N ALA A 128 -0.51 -7.94 17.96
CA ALA A 128 -1.07 -8.09 16.64
C ALA A 128 -1.69 -9.48 16.48
N GLU A 129 -2.84 -9.54 15.84
CA GLU A 129 -3.52 -10.79 15.50
C GLU A 129 -3.76 -10.84 13.99
N ILE A 130 -3.26 -11.89 13.35
CA ILE A 130 -3.24 -12.05 11.91
C ILE A 130 -4.02 -13.33 11.55
N ARG A 131 -4.91 -13.23 10.56
CA ARG A 131 -5.62 -14.38 10.00
C ARG A 131 -5.94 -14.13 8.53
N GLY A 132 -5.36 -14.94 7.64
CA GLY A 132 -5.47 -14.65 6.21
C GLY A 132 -4.75 -13.33 5.92
N ASN A 133 -5.40 -12.43 5.18
CA ASN A 133 -4.91 -11.08 4.94
C ASN A 133 -5.33 -10.06 6.03
N MET A 134 -6.13 -10.46 7.01
CA MET A 134 -6.61 -9.59 8.06
C MET A 134 -5.57 -9.45 9.18
N CYS A 135 -5.29 -8.21 9.58
CA CYS A 135 -4.45 -7.85 10.72
C CYS A 135 -5.18 -6.89 11.67
N HIS A 136 -5.30 -7.28 12.93
CA HIS A 136 -5.74 -6.42 14.03
C HIS A 136 -4.51 -6.00 14.86
N PHE A 137 -4.26 -4.70 14.99
CA PHE A 137 -3.16 -4.18 15.81
C PHE A 137 -3.70 -3.48 17.07
N TYR A 138 -3.08 -3.74 18.21
CA TYR A 138 -3.45 -3.22 19.51
C TYR A 138 -2.24 -2.56 20.18
N ILE A 139 -2.47 -1.48 20.91
CA ILE A 139 -1.50 -0.84 21.79
C ILE A 139 -1.95 -1.04 23.24
N GLY A 140 -1.02 -1.29 24.14
CA GLY A 140 -1.32 -1.55 25.55
C GLY A 140 -2.15 -2.83 25.76
N ASN A 141 -2.99 -2.83 26.80
CA ASN A 141 -3.88 -3.95 27.13
C ASN A 141 -5.28 -3.78 26.53
N MET A 142 -5.39 -3.12 25.38
CA MET A 142 -6.68 -2.81 24.78
C MET A 142 -7.44 -4.06 24.33
N SER A 143 -8.75 -4.04 24.55
CA SER A 143 -9.68 -5.08 24.06
C SER A 143 -10.12 -4.83 22.62
N VAL A 144 -10.06 -3.58 22.16
CA VAL A 144 -10.42 -3.13 20.81
C VAL A 144 -9.13 -2.84 20.03
N PRO A 145 -8.94 -3.37 18.81
CA PRO A 145 -7.77 -3.03 18.03
C PRO A 145 -7.83 -1.57 17.60
N LYS A 146 -6.67 -0.93 17.52
CA LYS A 146 -6.53 0.43 17.05
C LYS A 146 -6.57 0.53 15.54
N ILE A 147 -6.13 -0.52 14.85
CA ILE A 147 -6.28 -0.61 13.41
C ILE A 147 -6.70 -2.03 13.03
N THR A 148 -7.55 -2.10 12.02
CA THR A 148 -7.93 -3.33 11.34
C THR A 148 -7.66 -3.13 9.87
N PHE A 149 -6.88 -4.01 9.28
CA PHE A 149 -6.51 -3.91 7.88
C PHE A 149 -6.57 -5.28 7.22
N GLY A 150 -7.25 -5.36 6.09
CA GLY A 150 -7.54 -6.61 5.38
C GLY A 150 -7.40 -6.51 3.87
N LEU A 151 -6.66 -5.54 3.36
CA LEU A 151 -6.50 -5.30 1.91
C LEU A 151 -5.17 -5.81 1.36
N PHE A 152 -4.38 -6.54 2.17
CA PHE A 152 -3.16 -7.17 1.64
C PHE A 152 -3.53 -8.36 0.74
N GLU A 153 -2.82 -8.49 -0.39
CA GLU A 153 -3.15 -9.48 -1.42
C GLU A 153 -2.79 -10.92 -1.02
N HIS A 154 -1.76 -11.10 -0.20
CA HIS A 154 -1.37 -12.43 0.27
C HIS A 154 -2.07 -12.77 1.58
N ALA A 155 -2.58 -14.00 1.66
CA ALA A 155 -3.28 -14.53 2.84
C ALA A 155 -2.37 -15.37 3.77
N SER A 156 -1.11 -15.60 3.40
CA SER A 156 -0.18 -16.43 4.16
C SER A 156 1.28 -16.07 3.86
N GLY A 157 2.16 -16.29 4.83
CA GLY A 157 3.61 -16.10 4.73
C GLY A 157 4.22 -15.96 6.11
N LEU A 158 5.53 -15.68 6.18
CA LEU A 158 6.22 -15.47 7.46
C LEU A 158 5.67 -14.22 8.17
N VAL A 159 5.71 -14.22 9.49
CA VAL A 159 5.41 -13.04 10.31
C VAL A 159 6.66 -12.58 11.05
N GLY A 160 6.74 -11.30 11.41
CA GLY A 160 7.92 -10.77 12.07
C GLY A 160 7.88 -9.29 12.35
N LEU A 161 9.05 -8.74 12.60
CA LEU A 161 9.27 -7.35 12.98
C LEU A 161 10.38 -6.75 12.13
N LYS A 162 10.32 -5.42 11.92
CA LYS A 162 11.38 -4.65 11.26
C LYS A 162 11.45 -3.23 11.81
N PRO A 163 12.63 -2.59 11.78
CA PRO A 163 12.71 -1.15 11.87
C PRO A 163 12.31 -0.53 10.52
N ARG A 164 12.22 0.79 10.46
CA ARG A 164 12.21 1.51 9.17
C ARG A 164 13.55 1.33 8.48
N VAL A 165 13.58 1.46 7.14
CA VAL A 165 14.83 1.45 6.35
C VAL A 165 15.80 2.55 6.78
N VAL A 166 15.26 3.73 7.12
CA VAL A 166 15.98 4.89 7.65
C VAL A 166 15.24 5.46 8.86
N GLY A 167 15.96 5.91 9.89
CA GLY A 167 15.36 6.51 11.08
C GLY A 167 16.19 6.24 12.33
N ASP A 168 15.48 6.02 13.44
CA ASP A 168 16.09 5.71 14.73
C ASP A 168 15.89 4.25 15.14
N PRO A 169 16.77 3.71 15.99
CA PRO A 169 16.64 2.36 16.52
C PRO A 169 15.33 2.15 17.28
N VAL A 170 14.92 0.90 17.36
CA VAL A 170 13.82 0.44 18.20
C VAL A 170 14.25 -0.76 19.02
N TRP A 171 13.84 -0.79 20.29
CA TRP A 171 14.13 -1.89 21.20
C TRP A 171 12.86 -2.68 21.50
N ILE A 172 12.98 -3.99 21.53
CA ILE A 172 11.87 -4.92 21.65
C ILE A 172 12.22 -5.97 22.69
N ASP A 173 11.26 -6.31 23.54
CA ASP A 173 11.39 -7.34 24.55
C ASP A 173 10.08 -8.11 24.76
N ASN A 174 10.13 -9.18 25.57
CA ASN A 174 8.99 -9.99 25.97
C ASN A 174 8.13 -10.49 24.79
N ILE A 175 8.78 -10.78 23.67
CA ILE A 175 8.11 -11.23 22.45
C ILE A 175 7.53 -12.63 22.69
N ARG A 176 6.22 -12.76 22.50
CA ARG A 176 5.51 -14.04 22.51
C ARG A 176 4.72 -14.18 21.21
N ILE A 177 4.86 -15.35 20.58
CA ILE A 177 4.19 -15.63 19.32
C ILE A 177 3.48 -16.97 19.46
N THR A 178 2.19 -16.99 19.11
CA THR A 178 1.33 -18.16 19.31
C THR A 178 0.36 -18.31 18.16
N SER A 179 0.07 -19.55 17.77
CA SER A 179 -1.06 -19.83 16.88
C SER A 179 -2.37 -19.56 17.61
N ILE A 180 -3.35 -19.01 16.91
CA ILE A 180 -4.70 -18.74 17.40
C ILE A 180 -5.73 -19.40 16.49
N LYS A 181 -6.93 -19.67 17.00
CA LYS A 181 -8.03 -20.25 16.18
C LYS A 181 -8.85 -19.18 15.46
N ARG A 182 -8.96 -18.00 16.05
CA ARG A 182 -9.73 -16.86 15.58
C ARG A 182 -9.14 -15.58 16.15
N LEU A 183 -9.44 -14.45 15.50
CA LEU A 183 -9.19 -13.13 16.06
C LEU A 183 -9.99 -12.97 17.36
N SER A 184 -9.39 -12.32 18.35
CA SER A 184 -9.93 -12.22 19.71
C SER A 184 -10.91 -11.09 19.88
N TYR A 185 -10.92 -10.12 18.96
CA TYR A 185 -11.88 -9.04 19.00
C TYR A 185 -13.29 -9.59 18.76
N VAL A 186 -14.14 -9.46 19.77
CA VAL A 186 -15.56 -9.79 19.75
C VAL A 186 -16.30 -8.56 20.27
N GLY A 187 -16.20 -7.47 19.52
CA GLY A 187 -16.90 -6.21 19.82
C GLY A 187 -17.86 -5.84 18.69
N PRO A 188 -18.49 -4.65 18.78
CA PRO A 188 -19.17 -4.05 17.64
C PRO A 188 -18.23 -4.02 16.43
N GLU A 189 -18.78 -4.00 15.23
CA GLU A 189 -17.94 -3.77 14.05
C GLU A 189 -17.21 -2.43 14.24
N LEU A 190 -15.89 -2.44 14.09
CA LEU A 190 -15.11 -1.21 14.07
C LEU A 190 -15.63 -0.36 12.91
N PRO A 191 -15.58 0.97 13.00
CA PRO A 191 -15.88 1.81 11.85
C PRO A 191 -15.01 1.36 10.68
N GLN A 192 -15.57 0.59 9.77
CA GLN A 192 -14.92 0.28 8.51
C GLN A 192 -15.06 1.52 7.65
N VAL A 193 -14.00 1.86 6.93
CA VAL A 193 -14.14 2.82 5.84
C VAL A 193 -15.13 2.20 4.87
N VAL A 194 -16.34 2.76 4.81
CA VAL A 194 -17.36 2.30 3.86
C VAL A 194 -16.94 2.83 2.50
N TYR A 195 -16.45 1.93 1.67
CA TYR A 195 -16.13 2.23 0.29
C TYR A 195 -17.43 2.16 -0.54
N GLU A 196 -17.63 3.20 -1.34
CA GLU A 196 -18.54 3.37 -2.47
C GLU A 196 -17.80 3.18 -3.81
N PRO A 197 -17.23 1.99 -4.12
CA PRO A 197 -16.47 1.77 -5.35
C PRO A 197 -17.31 1.96 -6.61
N ASP A 198 -18.64 1.87 -6.51
CA ASP A 198 -19.59 2.12 -7.61
C ASP A 198 -19.54 3.57 -8.12
N SER A 199 -18.97 4.50 -7.34
CA SER A 199 -18.70 5.87 -7.79
C SER A 199 -17.42 6.00 -8.64
N LEU A 200 -16.67 4.90 -8.80
CA LEU A 200 -15.38 4.85 -9.49
C LEU A 200 -15.44 3.97 -10.73
N VAL A 201 -14.44 4.12 -11.59
CA VAL A 201 -14.15 3.16 -12.66
C VAL A 201 -13.41 1.98 -12.06
N THR A 202 -14.05 0.82 -12.07
CA THR A 202 -13.52 -0.41 -11.45
C THR A 202 -13.24 -1.52 -12.46
N GLU A 203 -13.73 -1.40 -13.69
CA GLU A 203 -13.47 -2.35 -14.77
C GLU A 203 -12.21 -1.99 -15.55
N TRP A 204 -11.14 -2.73 -15.29
CA TRP A 204 -9.83 -2.50 -15.90
C TRP A 204 -9.29 -3.72 -16.61
N GLN A 205 -8.47 -3.46 -17.62
CA GLN A 205 -7.61 -4.43 -18.26
C GLN A 205 -6.18 -3.91 -18.24
N VAL A 206 -5.20 -4.80 -18.36
CA VAL A 206 -3.78 -4.45 -18.34
C VAL A 206 -2.97 -5.16 -19.41
N ILE A 207 -1.96 -4.45 -19.92
CA ILE A 207 -0.79 -4.99 -20.61
C ILE A 207 0.46 -4.56 -19.84
N GLY A 208 1.29 -5.52 -19.46
CA GLY A 208 2.56 -5.27 -18.79
C GLY A 208 2.97 -6.44 -17.87
N PRO A 209 4.11 -6.31 -17.17
CA PRO A 209 5.09 -5.23 -17.33
C PRO A 209 5.85 -5.31 -18.65
N LEU A 210 6.24 -4.16 -19.19
CA LEU A 210 7.05 -4.01 -20.39
C LEU A 210 8.35 -3.27 -20.06
N GLU A 211 9.45 -3.62 -20.72
CA GLU A 211 10.76 -2.96 -20.52
C GLU A 211 10.86 -1.59 -21.20
N LYS A 212 10.06 -1.37 -22.25
CA LYS A 212 10.02 -0.14 -23.04
C LYS A 212 8.59 0.32 -23.29
N LEU A 213 8.47 1.55 -23.77
CA LEU A 213 7.20 2.10 -24.24
C LEU A 213 6.80 1.40 -25.55
N GLU A 214 5.51 1.11 -25.69
CA GLU A 214 4.90 0.57 -26.92
C GLU A 214 3.83 1.56 -27.38
N THR A 215 4.19 2.44 -28.33
CA THR A 215 3.34 3.54 -28.81
C THR A 215 2.06 3.06 -29.48
N GLU A 216 2.11 1.86 -30.05
CA GLU A 216 1.01 1.16 -30.67
C GLU A 216 -0.10 0.87 -29.65
N ILE A 217 0.25 0.59 -28.40
CA ILE A 217 -0.72 0.41 -27.31
C ILE A 217 -1.41 1.73 -26.99
N GLU A 218 -0.65 2.83 -27.00
CA GLU A 218 -1.15 4.19 -26.73
C GLU A 218 -2.13 4.69 -27.82
N TRP A 219 -1.93 4.24 -29.05
CA TRP A 219 -2.64 4.73 -30.23
C TRP A 219 -3.63 3.73 -30.83
N THR A 220 -3.78 2.54 -30.26
CA THR A 220 -4.77 1.54 -30.74
C THR A 220 -6.16 1.92 -30.27
N GLY A 221 -7.00 2.43 -31.19
CA GLY A 221 -8.34 2.96 -30.83
C GLY A 221 -9.48 2.08 -31.23
N ASP A 222 -9.17 0.83 -31.53
CA ASP A 222 -10.20 -0.16 -31.69
C ASP A 222 -10.46 -0.79 -30.32
N PRO A 223 -11.52 -0.38 -29.59
CA PRO A 223 -11.86 -0.97 -28.29
C PRO A 223 -12.21 -2.45 -28.41
N ALA A 224 -12.58 -2.94 -29.60
CA ALA A 224 -12.88 -4.35 -29.84
C ALA A 224 -11.62 -5.21 -29.96
N LYS A 225 -10.43 -4.62 -30.15
CA LYS A 225 -9.17 -5.37 -30.18
C LYS A 225 -8.80 -5.82 -28.76
N SER A 226 -8.80 -7.13 -28.56
CA SER A 226 -8.25 -7.80 -27.38
C SER A 226 -6.72 -7.94 -27.46
N GLU A 227 -6.16 -7.88 -28.67
CA GLU A 227 -4.74 -8.08 -28.94
C GLU A 227 -4.16 -6.92 -29.75
N ILE A 228 -2.91 -6.58 -29.46
CA ILE A 228 -2.13 -5.54 -30.13
C ILE A 228 -0.83 -6.18 -30.59
N VAL A 229 -0.58 -6.11 -31.90
CA VAL A 229 0.66 -6.62 -32.50
C VAL A 229 1.59 -5.44 -32.74
N THR A 230 2.78 -5.46 -32.14
CA THR A 230 3.84 -4.47 -32.33
C THR A 230 5.11 -5.19 -32.74
N ASP A 231 5.86 -4.67 -33.72
CA ASP A 231 7.04 -5.33 -34.31
C ASP A 231 6.82 -6.85 -34.54
N ASP A 232 7.30 -7.69 -33.60
CA ASP A 232 7.21 -9.15 -33.58
C ASP A 232 6.51 -9.73 -32.32
N THR A 233 5.87 -8.89 -31.50
CA THR A 233 5.23 -9.28 -30.24
C THR A 233 3.72 -9.04 -30.30
N THR A 234 2.95 -10.01 -29.83
CA THR A 234 1.51 -9.86 -29.61
C THR A 234 1.24 -9.68 -28.13
N TYR A 235 0.70 -8.52 -27.77
CA TYR A 235 0.23 -8.22 -26.43
C TYR A 235 -1.27 -8.44 -26.34
N ALA A 236 -1.74 -9.06 -25.26
CA ALA A 236 -3.15 -9.26 -25.00
C ALA A 236 -3.58 -8.52 -23.74
N TRP A 237 -4.70 -7.80 -23.84
CA TRP A 237 -5.35 -7.19 -22.68
C TRP A 237 -5.88 -8.28 -21.75
N LYS A 238 -5.47 -8.24 -20.48
CA LYS A 238 -5.95 -9.16 -19.44
C LYS A 238 -6.80 -8.40 -18.43
N PRO A 239 -7.88 -8.98 -17.88
CA PRO A 239 -8.59 -8.36 -16.77
C PRO A 239 -7.64 -7.97 -15.63
N PHE A 240 -7.87 -6.81 -15.02
CA PHE A 240 -7.13 -6.33 -13.87
C PHE A 240 -8.12 -5.97 -12.75
N GLU A 241 -7.96 -6.61 -11.60
CA GLU A 241 -8.86 -6.40 -10.46
C GLU A 241 -8.40 -5.18 -9.65
N VAL A 242 -9.36 -4.32 -9.31
CA VAL A 242 -9.17 -3.28 -8.30
C VAL A 242 -9.31 -3.86 -6.90
N ASP A 243 -8.75 -3.20 -5.90
CA ASP A 243 -9.05 -3.57 -4.51
C ASP A 243 -10.50 -3.22 -4.12
N SER A 244 -10.93 -3.56 -2.90
CA SER A 244 -12.30 -3.30 -2.44
C SER A 244 -12.67 -1.81 -2.38
N ARG A 245 -11.71 -0.90 -2.57
CA ARG A 245 -11.88 0.55 -2.60
C ARG A 245 -12.03 1.05 -4.03
N GLY A 246 -11.81 0.22 -5.04
CA GLY A 246 -11.75 0.64 -6.44
C GLY A 246 -10.39 1.21 -6.85
N ALA A 247 -9.33 0.98 -6.06
CA ALA A 247 -7.98 1.41 -6.44
C ALA A 247 -7.36 0.45 -7.45
N VAL A 248 -6.76 0.99 -8.51
CA VAL A 248 -5.87 0.25 -9.42
C VAL A 248 -4.48 0.22 -8.79
N ILE A 249 -4.04 -0.94 -8.31
CA ILE A 249 -2.76 -1.08 -7.62
C ILE A 249 -1.63 -1.40 -8.63
N THR A 250 -1.09 -0.37 -9.26
CA THR A 250 -0.25 -0.48 -10.48
C THR A 250 1.03 -1.30 -10.32
N GLY A 251 1.73 -1.20 -9.20
CA GLY A 251 2.88 -2.07 -8.90
C GLY A 251 2.57 -3.57 -8.81
N GLN A 252 1.29 -4.02 -8.85
CA GLN A 252 0.92 -5.41 -9.16
C GLN A 252 1.38 -5.86 -10.54
N ILE A 253 1.89 -4.94 -11.33
CA ILE A 253 2.44 -5.19 -12.66
C ILE A 253 3.83 -4.61 -12.76
N THR A 254 4.01 -3.35 -12.36
CA THR A 254 5.24 -2.57 -12.59
C THR A 254 6.36 -2.78 -11.57
N GLU A 255 6.19 -3.56 -10.49
CA GLU A 255 7.30 -3.82 -9.55
C GLU A 255 8.06 -5.13 -9.84
N TYR A 256 7.69 -5.89 -10.87
CA TYR A 256 8.17 -7.28 -11.07
C TYR A 256 9.43 -7.41 -11.91
N VAL A 257 9.79 -6.39 -12.71
CA VAL A 257 10.74 -6.56 -13.82
C VAL A 257 11.57 -5.30 -14.05
N GLY A 258 12.89 -5.39 -13.86
CA GLY A 258 13.87 -4.44 -14.40
C GLY A 258 13.83 -3.01 -13.84
N GLU A 259 14.68 -2.16 -14.41
CA GLU A 259 14.70 -0.73 -14.10
C GLU A 259 13.61 -0.03 -14.93
N HIS A 260 12.61 0.54 -14.25
CA HIS A 260 11.55 1.38 -14.86
C HIS A 260 10.57 0.70 -15.82
N PRO A 261 9.98 -0.46 -15.49
CA PRO A 261 8.97 -1.09 -16.34
C PRO A 261 7.74 -0.20 -16.52
N VAL A 262 7.05 -0.46 -17.62
CA VAL A 262 5.87 0.24 -18.09
C VAL A 262 4.68 -0.72 -18.04
N ALA A 263 3.52 -0.22 -17.64
CA ALA A 263 2.26 -0.92 -17.80
C ALA A 263 1.22 0.01 -18.40
N TYR A 264 0.30 -0.58 -19.16
CA TYR A 264 -0.84 0.10 -19.75
C TYR A 264 -2.10 -0.48 -19.16
N PHE A 265 -2.95 0.37 -18.58
CA PHE A 265 -4.25 0.04 -18.06
C PHE A 265 -5.32 0.60 -19.00
N ARG A 266 -6.36 -0.16 -19.28
CA ARG A 266 -7.46 0.24 -20.16
C ARG A 266 -8.80 0.04 -19.50
N THR A 267 -9.70 0.96 -19.73
CA THR A 267 -11.13 0.80 -19.46
C THR A 267 -11.95 1.23 -20.68
N ILE A 268 -13.18 0.76 -20.74
CA ILE A 268 -14.14 1.06 -21.80
C ILE A 268 -15.37 1.72 -21.17
N VAL A 269 -15.80 2.85 -21.75
CA VAL A 269 -16.96 3.62 -21.30
C VAL A 269 -17.91 3.82 -22.46
N GLU A 270 -19.15 3.38 -22.28
CA GLU A 270 -20.22 3.62 -23.25
C GLU A 270 -20.85 5.00 -23.03
N SER A 271 -21.20 5.67 -24.13
CA SER A 271 -21.91 6.95 -24.10
C SER A 271 -23.02 6.97 -25.14
N GLU A 272 -24.25 7.27 -24.75
CA GLU A 272 -25.38 7.33 -25.70
C GLU A 272 -25.32 8.52 -26.65
N ARG A 273 -24.66 9.59 -26.21
CA ARG A 273 -24.51 10.84 -26.95
C ARG A 273 -23.11 11.40 -26.86
N GLU A 274 -22.85 12.40 -27.68
CA GLU A 274 -21.69 13.25 -27.51
C GLU A 274 -21.88 14.07 -26.22
N GLN A 275 -20.97 13.93 -25.26
CA GLN A 275 -21.04 14.66 -23.99
C GLN A 275 -19.66 15.01 -23.43
N LYS A 276 -19.57 16.16 -22.78
CA LYS A 276 -18.38 16.53 -22.01
C LYS A 276 -18.46 15.89 -20.65
N VAL A 277 -17.39 15.23 -20.25
CA VAL A 277 -17.23 14.68 -18.90
C VAL A 277 -15.91 15.18 -18.32
N VAL A 278 -15.81 15.15 -17.00
CA VAL A 278 -14.56 15.42 -16.30
C VAL A 278 -14.07 14.11 -15.72
N LEU A 279 -12.85 13.71 -16.07
CA LEU A 279 -12.15 12.61 -15.42
C LEU A 279 -11.49 13.15 -14.18
N HIS A 280 -11.85 12.61 -13.02
CA HIS A 280 -11.21 12.93 -11.76
C HIS A 280 -10.24 11.81 -11.43
N PHE A 281 -9.00 12.15 -11.13
CA PHE A 281 -7.97 11.22 -10.68
C PHE A 281 -7.51 11.58 -9.28
N SER A 282 -7.23 10.57 -8.46
CA SER A 282 -6.30 10.71 -7.34
C SER A 282 -5.26 9.61 -7.48
N SER A 283 -3.99 9.99 -7.52
CA SER A 283 -2.91 9.11 -7.98
C SER A 283 -1.63 9.36 -7.18
N VAL A 284 -0.96 8.27 -6.82
CA VAL A 284 0.44 8.32 -6.34
C VAL A 284 1.42 7.97 -7.46
N ASP A 285 0.92 7.76 -8.67
CA ASP A 285 1.70 7.53 -9.88
C ASP A 285 1.72 8.76 -10.76
N GLU A 286 2.82 8.91 -11.51
CA GLU A 286 2.80 9.74 -12.71
C GLU A 286 2.19 8.90 -13.84
N ILE A 287 1.02 9.31 -14.31
CA ILE A 287 0.29 8.59 -15.35
C ILE A 287 0.11 9.46 -16.59
N ALA A 288 0.15 8.84 -17.75
CA ALA A 288 -0.17 9.46 -19.03
C ALA A 288 -1.50 8.93 -19.55
N LEU A 289 -2.37 9.81 -20.03
CA LEU A 289 -3.75 9.48 -20.40
C LEU A 289 -4.01 9.67 -21.89
N TRP A 290 -4.63 8.68 -22.51
CA TRP A 290 -5.22 8.73 -23.84
C TRP A 290 -6.72 8.42 -23.76
N VAL A 291 -7.51 9.17 -24.54
CA VAL A 291 -8.94 8.91 -24.73
C VAL A 291 -9.21 8.84 -26.22
N ASN A 292 -9.72 7.70 -26.69
CA ASN A 292 -9.94 7.42 -28.11
C ASN A 292 -8.69 7.76 -28.96
N ASN A 293 -7.53 7.24 -28.55
CA ASN A 293 -6.18 7.47 -29.12
C ASN A 293 -5.63 8.88 -29.04
N ARG A 294 -6.36 9.82 -28.44
CA ARG A 294 -5.90 11.19 -28.32
C ARG A 294 -5.28 11.37 -26.96
N PHE A 295 -3.99 11.71 -26.95
CA PHE A 295 -3.30 12.09 -25.73
C PHE A 295 -4.02 13.28 -25.07
N LYS A 296 -4.28 13.17 -23.77
CA LYS A 296 -4.99 14.19 -22.97
C LYS A 296 -4.08 14.91 -22.00
N GLY A 297 -2.94 14.32 -21.66
CA GLY A 297 -1.97 14.92 -20.74
C GLY A 297 -1.45 13.92 -19.73
N PHE A 298 -0.70 14.45 -18.77
CA PHE A 298 -0.21 13.73 -17.62
C PHE A 298 -1.09 14.05 -16.40
N VAL A 299 -1.28 13.07 -15.54
CA VAL A 299 -1.72 13.27 -14.15
C VAL A 299 -0.50 12.99 -13.29
N TYR A 300 -0.07 14.00 -12.56
CA TYR A 300 1.01 13.88 -11.60
C TYR A 300 0.45 13.47 -10.25
N ARG A 301 1.36 13.07 -9.36
CA ARG A 301 1.03 12.90 -7.95
C ARG A 301 0.38 14.16 -7.42
N ASP A 302 -0.67 14.00 -6.63
CA ASP A 302 -1.21 15.09 -5.85
C ASP A 302 -0.04 15.73 -5.04
N GLY A 303 0.02 17.06 -4.96
CA GLY A 303 1.12 17.76 -4.28
C GLY A 303 2.47 17.87 -5.04
N TYR A 304 2.66 17.29 -6.24
CA TYR A 304 3.94 17.38 -6.97
C TYR A 304 4.24 18.80 -7.51
N MET A 305 3.20 19.56 -7.84
CA MET A 305 3.32 20.91 -8.44
C MET A 305 2.81 22.06 -7.54
N SER A 306 2.28 21.76 -6.35
CA SER A 306 1.72 22.77 -5.43
C SER A 306 2.64 23.02 -4.22
N LEU A 307 2.99 24.28 -3.99
CA LEU A 307 3.73 24.81 -2.83
C LEU A 307 3.08 24.44 -1.47
N PRO A 308 3.70 24.81 -0.34
CA PRO A 308 4.61 24.00 0.48
C PRO A 308 3.95 22.81 1.22
N GLU A 309 2.64 22.60 1.08
CA GLU A 309 1.90 21.50 1.69
C GLU A 309 1.76 20.37 0.67
N ASN A 310 2.87 19.70 0.42
CA ASN A 310 2.99 18.58 -0.52
C ASN A 310 2.19 17.36 -0.03
N ASP A 311 0.89 17.31 -0.32
CA ASP A 311 0.09 16.10 -0.08
C ASP A 311 0.30 15.08 -1.20
N TRP A 312 1.30 14.20 -1.02
CA TRP A 312 1.65 13.14 -1.97
C TRP A 312 0.74 11.91 -1.91
N ASN A 313 -0.36 11.97 -1.16
CA ASN A 313 -1.26 10.84 -0.99
C ASN A 313 -2.28 10.77 -2.13
N ALA A 314 -2.73 9.55 -2.44
CA ALA A 314 -3.96 9.36 -3.20
C ALA A 314 -5.09 9.06 -2.21
N TRP A 315 -6.19 9.78 -2.38
CA TRP A 315 -7.33 9.71 -1.50
C TRP A 315 -8.46 8.99 -2.18
N TYR A 316 -9.03 8.01 -1.48
CA TYR A 316 -10.20 7.31 -1.96
C TYR A 316 -11.39 8.26 -2.11
N ASP A 317 -11.59 9.26 -1.24
CA ASP A 317 -12.78 10.11 -1.19
C ASP A 317 -12.67 11.43 -1.98
N PHE A 318 -11.68 11.54 -2.87
CA PHE A 318 -11.27 12.76 -3.59
C PHE A 318 -12.38 13.51 -4.36
N TRP A 319 -13.49 12.85 -4.68
CA TRP A 319 -14.61 13.50 -5.37
C TRP A 319 -15.66 14.13 -4.44
N LYS A 320 -15.66 13.75 -3.17
CA LYS A 320 -16.60 14.26 -2.15
C LYS A 320 -15.91 15.13 -1.12
N ASN A 321 -14.61 14.95 -0.93
CA ASN A 321 -13.82 15.71 0.02
C ASN A 321 -13.07 16.86 -0.69
N PRO A 322 -13.46 18.13 -0.46
CA PRO A 322 -12.82 19.27 -1.12
C PRO A 322 -11.35 19.45 -0.71
N ASP A 323 -10.93 18.90 0.43
CA ASP A 323 -9.54 18.95 0.89
C ASP A 323 -8.64 18.03 0.04
N HIS A 324 -9.24 17.06 -0.68
CA HIS A 324 -8.56 16.05 -1.48
C HIS A 324 -8.96 16.17 -2.96
N SER A 325 -8.86 17.35 -3.58
CA SER A 325 -9.55 17.62 -4.85
C SER A 325 -9.10 16.82 -6.09
N GLY A 326 -7.97 16.10 -6.01
CA GLY A 326 -7.40 15.32 -7.10
C GLY A 326 -7.13 16.12 -8.38
N SER A 327 -6.73 15.43 -9.44
CA SER A 327 -6.57 16.01 -10.78
C SER A 327 -7.86 15.91 -11.59
N ARG A 328 -8.21 16.98 -12.32
CA ARG A 328 -9.43 17.06 -13.13
C ARG A 328 -9.10 17.28 -14.60
N ILE A 329 -9.46 16.33 -15.47
CA ILE A 329 -9.19 16.39 -16.91
C ILE A 329 -10.51 16.39 -17.68
N PRO A 330 -10.90 17.49 -18.35
CA PRO A 330 -12.07 17.51 -19.20
C PRO A 330 -11.81 16.70 -20.47
N VAL A 331 -12.74 15.80 -20.81
CA VAL A 331 -12.70 15.00 -22.04
C VAL A 331 -14.05 15.02 -22.74
N GLN A 332 -14.02 14.77 -24.04
CA GLN A 332 -15.21 14.67 -24.88
C GLN A 332 -15.45 13.20 -25.18
N LEU A 333 -16.60 12.68 -24.75
CA LEU A 333 -17.07 11.36 -25.17
C LEU A 333 -17.84 11.48 -26.48
N THR A 334 -17.69 10.48 -27.34
CA THR A 334 -18.46 10.30 -28.56
C THR A 334 -19.57 9.26 -28.35
N PRO A 335 -20.67 9.29 -29.12
CA PRO A 335 -21.66 8.22 -29.08
C PRO A 335 -21.03 6.84 -29.32
N GLY A 336 -21.45 5.84 -28.55
CA GLY A 336 -20.91 4.49 -28.52
C GLY A 336 -19.73 4.33 -27.58
N THR A 337 -18.80 3.45 -27.97
CA THR A 337 -17.68 2.99 -27.15
C THR A 337 -16.55 4.01 -27.10
N ASN A 338 -16.14 4.39 -25.90
CA ASN A 338 -14.99 5.25 -25.63
C ASN A 338 -13.93 4.46 -24.88
N GLN A 339 -12.70 4.47 -25.38
CA GLN A 339 -11.57 3.78 -24.76
C GLN A 339 -10.70 4.77 -24.01
N PHE A 340 -10.40 4.47 -22.75
CA PHE A 340 -9.38 5.19 -21.98
C PHE A 340 -8.19 4.27 -21.79
N VAL A 341 -7.00 4.77 -22.12
CA VAL A 341 -5.72 4.07 -21.89
C VAL A 341 -4.87 4.94 -20.99
N ILE A 342 -4.39 4.33 -19.90
CA ILE A 342 -3.54 4.93 -18.90
C ILE A 342 -2.20 4.21 -18.93
N ARG A 343 -1.13 4.95 -19.18
CA ARG A 343 0.22 4.42 -19.04
C ARG A 343 0.78 4.80 -17.69
N VAL A 344 1.32 3.81 -16.98
CA VAL A 344 2.07 3.97 -15.74
C VAL A 344 3.52 3.55 -16.00
N ARG A 345 4.47 4.32 -15.47
CA ARG A 345 5.88 3.96 -15.49
C ARG A 345 6.37 3.84 -14.06
N ASN A 346 7.10 2.76 -13.75
CA ASN A 346 7.72 2.65 -12.44
C ASN A 346 8.82 3.72 -12.29
N GLY A 347 8.70 4.55 -11.25
CA GLY A 347 9.63 5.63 -10.94
C GLY A 347 10.62 5.27 -9.82
N GLN A 348 11.30 6.28 -9.27
CA GLN A 348 12.17 6.13 -8.08
C GLN A 348 11.40 5.69 -6.82
N PHE A 349 10.11 5.99 -6.77
CA PHE A 349 9.19 5.49 -5.76
C PHE A 349 8.23 4.56 -6.45
N ALA A 350 8.18 3.33 -5.99
CA ALA A 350 7.41 2.30 -6.64
C ALA A 350 5.93 2.68 -6.73
N SER A 351 5.35 2.36 -7.88
CA SER A 351 4.08 2.86 -8.35
C SER A 351 2.94 2.38 -7.46
N GLY A 352 2.34 3.28 -6.70
CA GLY A 352 1.42 2.95 -5.61
C GLY A 352 -0.05 2.99 -6.01
N GLY A 353 -0.39 3.23 -7.28
CA GLY A 353 -1.74 3.12 -7.80
C GLY A 353 -2.51 4.43 -7.96
N PHE A 354 -3.75 4.30 -8.43
CA PHE A 354 -4.66 5.43 -8.66
C PHE A 354 -6.14 5.04 -8.51
N PHE A 355 -6.98 6.06 -8.34
CA PHE A 355 -8.43 6.03 -8.46
C PHE A 355 -8.86 6.87 -9.66
N LEU A 356 -9.95 6.48 -10.32
CA LEU A 356 -10.57 7.25 -11.41
C LEU A 356 -12.08 7.33 -11.23
N ARG A 357 -12.64 8.53 -11.34
CA ARG A 357 -14.08 8.80 -11.41
C ARG A 357 -14.44 9.56 -12.68
N LEU A 358 -15.58 9.22 -13.28
CA LEU A 358 -16.20 10.04 -14.32
C LEU A 358 -17.30 10.92 -13.70
N GLU A 359 -17.17 12.23 -13.86
CA GLU A 359 -18.23 13.19 -13.56
C GLU A 359 -18.87 13.66 -14.87
N SER A 360 -20.14 13.29 -15.10
CA SER A 360 -20.90 13.87 -16.21
C SER A 360 -21.25 15.32 -15.89
N SER A 361 -21.16 16.18 -16.91
CA SER A 361 -21.48 17.61 -16.81
C SER A 361 -22.99 17.90 -16.74
N GLU A 362 -23.84 16.87 -16.72
CA GLU A 362 -25.29 17.00 -16.69
C GLU A 362 -25.81 17.17 -15.27
N ARG A 363 -26.06 18.44 -14.90
CA ARG A 363 -27.06 18.84 -13.91
C ARG A 363 -28.17 19.62 -14.59
#